data_AF-A0A498DBR0-F1
#
_entry.id   AF-A0A498DBR0-F1
#
_cell.length_a   1.000
_cell.length_b   1.000
_cell.length_c   1.000
_cell.angle_alpha   90.00
_cell.angle_beta   90.00
_cell.angle_gamma   90.00
#
_symmetry.space_group_name_H-M   'P 1'
#
loop_
_entity.id
_entity.type
_entity.pdbx_description
1 polymer ?
#
loop_
_entity_poly.entity_id
_entity_poly.type
_entity_poly.pdbx_seq_one_letter_code
_entity_poly.pdbx_strand_id
1 'polypeptide(L)'
;MTMELIFTLVIILGIALLIDKIYARVNLENYSPIWEYFFKAFLYGFITVFTLFYGKESLNDVSPLEWAIIAVSAIEGTGNYINYVKESKKRKEARN
;
A
#
# COMPACT_ATOMS: atom_id res chain seq x y z
N MET A 1 10.23 -23.18 -10.26
CA MET A 1 9.49 -23.33 -8.98
C MET A 1 10.37 -23.14 -7.74
N THR A 2 11.27 -24.05 -7.37
CA THR A 2 12.03 -23.95 -6.10
C THR A 2 12.96 -22.73 -6.02
N MET A 3 13.65 -22.39 -7.11
CA MET A 3 14.54 -21.22 -7.17
C MET A 3 13.80 -19.88 -7.13
N GLU A 4 12.65 -19.76 -7.80
CA GLU A 4 11.82 -18.55 -7.78
C GLU A 4 11.28 -18.28 -6.37
N LEU A 5 10.91 -19.34 -5.65
CA LEU A 5 10.46 -19.27 -4.27
C LEU A 5 11.60 -18.78 -3.34
N ILE A 6 12.83 -19.27 -3.54
CA ILE A 6 14.01 -18.83 -2.80
C ILE A 6 14.31 -17.34 -3.08
N PHE A 7 14.32 -16.93 -4.35
CA PHE A 7 14.53 -15.52 -4.72
C PHE A 7 13.48 -14.60 -4.10
N THR A 8 12.21 -15.02 -4.13
CA THR A 8 11.10 -14.27 -3.53
C THR A 8 11.28 -14.12 -2.03
N LEU A 9 11.64 -15.21 -1.33
CA LEU A 9 11.92 -15.18 0.11
C LEU A 9 13.08 -14.25 0.47
N VAL A 10 14.16 -14.27 -0.31
CA VAL A 10 15.31 -13.38 -0.12
C VAL A 10 14.92 -11.91 -0.28
N ILE A 11 14.10 -11.58 -1.29
CA ILE A 11 13.60 -10.22 -1.51
C ILE A 11 12.73 -9.77 -0.34
N ILE A 12 11.79 -10.61 0.11
CA ILE A 12 10.92 -10.31 1.27
C ILE A 12 11.76 -10.07 2.53
N LEU A 13 12.74 -10.94 2.81
CA LEU A 13 13.64 -10.78 3.95
C LEU A 13 14.46 -9.48 3.85
N GLY A 14 14.96 -9.17 2.65
CA GLY A 14 15.71 -7.94 2.39
C GLY A 14 14.87 -6.70 2.69
N ILE A 15 13.63 -6.65 2.21
CA ILE A 15 12.69 -5.56 2.50
C ILE A 15 12.39 -5.46 3.99
N ALA A 16 12.13 -6.59 4.66
CA ALA A 16 11.83 -6.61 6.10
C ALA A 16 12.98 -6.04 6.95
N LEU A 17 14.22 -6.43 6.67
CA LEU A 17 15.41 -5.89 7.35
C LEU A 17 15.61 -4.40 7.09
N LEU A 18 15.27 -3.93 5.89
CA LEU A 18 15.40 -2.53 5.51
C LEU A 18 14.37 -1.67 6.25
N ILE A 19 13.13 -2.18 6.38
CA ILE A 19 12.07 -1.56 7.18
C ILE A 19 12.50 -1.45 8.64
N ASP A 20 13.00 -2.55 9.23
CA ASP A 20 13.43 -2.58 10.64
C ASP A 20 14.52 -1.52 10.93
N LYS A 21 15.51 -1.42 10.05
CA LYS A 21 16.56 -0.37 10.13
C LYS A 21 16.01 1.05 10.04
N ILE A 22 14.98 1.28 9.24
CA ILE A 22 14.34 2.59 9.12
C ILE A 22 13.56 2.89 10.40
N TYR A 23 12.76 1.94 10.89
CA TYR A 23 11.95 2.09 12.11
C TYR A 23 12.81 2.39 13.35
N ALA A 24 13.96 1.74 13.50
CA ALA A 24 14.88 2.00 14.61
C ALA A 24 15.47 3.43 14.61
N ARG A 25 15.42 4.14 13.48
CA ARG A 25 15.92 5.52 13.34
C ARG A 25 14.83 6.58 13.37
N VAL A 26 13.57 6.17 13.35
CA VAL A 26 12.42 7.08 13.36
C VAL A 26 11.91 7.18 14.81
N ASN A 27 11.77 8.40 15.31
CA ASN A 27 11.17 8.63 16.62
C ASN A 27 9.64 8.41 16.51
N LEU A 28 9.20 7.18 16.80
CA LEU A 28 7.82 6.73 16.64
C LEU A 28 6.82 7.53 17.48
N GLU A 29 7.26 8.15 18.57
CA GLU A 29 6.40 8.97 19.44
C GLU A 29 5.93 10.27 18.77
N ASN A 30 6.71 10.82 17.83
CA ASN A 30 6.38 12.01 17.05
C ASN A 30 6.11 11.70 15.57
N TYR A 31 6.03 10.41 15.21
CA TYR A 31 5.82 10.01 13.84
C TYR A 31 4.40 10.33 13.39
N SER A 32 4.30 11.13 12.33
CA SER A 32 3.05 11.40 11.65
C SER A 32 2.76 10.30 10.63
N PRO A 33 1.76 9.44 10.83
CA PRO A 33 1.42 8.43 9.83
C PRO A 33 0.76 9.02 8.58
N ILE A 34 0.57 10.34 8.49
CA ILE A 34 -0.07 10.99 7.35
C ILE A 34 0.55 10.60 6.00
N TRP A 35 1.88 10.55 5.93
CA TRP A 35 2.58 10.16 4.70
C TRP A 35 2.41 8.67 4.41
N GLU A 36 2.42 7.83 5.45
CA GLU A 36 2.16 6.40 5.31
C GLU A 36 0.75 6.12 4.77
N TYR A 37 -0.27 6.77 5.33
CA TYR A 37 -1.64 6.67 4.85
C TYR A 37 -1.78 7.14 3.40
N PHE A 38 -1.12 8.25 3.05
CA PHE A 38 -1.10 8.72 1.67
C PHE A 38 -0.45 7.71 0.72
N PHE A 39 0.75 7.21 1.05
CA PHE A 39 1.47 6.26 0.20
C PHE A 39 0.75 4.92 0.07
N LYS A 40 0.14 4.42 1.15
CA LYS A 40 -0.69 3.20 1.11
C LYS A 40 -1.91 3.42 0.21
N ALA A 41 -2.63 4.52 0.38
CA ALA A 41 -3.77 4.85 -0.47
C ALA A 41 -3.39 4.92 -1.96
N PHE A 42 -2.27 5.58 -2.26
CA PHE A 42 -1.73 5.68 -3.61
C PHE A 42 -1.34 4.30 -4.18
N LEU A 43 -0.59 3.50 -3.41
CA LEU A 43 -0.12 2.18 -3.85
C LEU A 43 -1.30 1.24 -4.16
N TYR A 44 -2.31 1.20 -3.29
CA TYR A 44 -3.49 0.37 -3.52
C TYR A 44 -4.34 0.87 -4.69
N GLY A 45 -4.45 2.19 -4.87
CA GLY A 45 -5.06 2.76 -6.07
C GLY A 45 -4.31 2.38 -7.35
N PHE A 46 -2.98 2.40 -7.30
CA PHE A 46 -2.11 1.98 -8.40
C PHE A 46 -2.29 0.49 -8.73
N ILE A 47 -2.26 -0.39 -7.73
CA ILE A 47 -2.52 -1.84 -7.89
C ILE A 47 -3.88 -2.06 -8.54
N THR A 48 -4.91 -1.35 -8.07
CA THR A 48 -6.27 -1.45 -8.61
C THR A 48 -6.29 -1.13 -10.11
N VAL A 49 -5.74 0.01 -10.51
CA VAL A 49 -5.70 0.46 -11.91
C VAL A 49 -4.86 -0.47 -12.78
N PHE A 50 -3.67 -0.86 -12.32
CA PHE A 50 -2.80 -1.75 -13.08
C PHE A 50 -3.44 -3.13 -13.27
N THR A 51 -4.05 -3.69 -12.23
CA THR A 51 -4.72 -5.00 -12.32
C THR A 51 -5.94 -4.95 -13.25
N LEU A 52 -6.63 -3.81 -13.30
CA LEU A 52 -7.79 -3.60 -14.18
C LEU A 52 -7.42 -3.48 -15.68
N PHE A 53 -6.30 -2.83 -16.01
CA PHE A 53 -6.05 -2.36 -17.37
C PHE A 53 -4.76 -2.88 -18.01
N TYR A 54 -3.77 -3.32 -17.23
CA TYR A 54 -2.48 -3.69 -17.80
C TYR A 54 -2.58 -5.02 -18.56
N GLY A 55 -2.39 -4.95 -19.89
CA GLY A 55 -2.45 -6.12 -20.76
C GLY A 55 -3.88 -6.67 -20.96
N LYS A 56 -4.92 -5.88 -20.68
CA LYS A 56 -6.33 -6.26 -20.86
C LYS A 56 -6.93 -5.43 -21.99
N GLU A 57 -7.69 -6.07 -22.88
CA GLU A 57 -8.44 -5.37 -23.95
C GLU A 57 -9.88 -5.07 -23.51
N SER A 58 -10.40 -5.87 -22.55
CA SER A 58 -11.73 -5.73 -21.96
C SER A 58 -11.73 -6.07 -20.47
N LEU A 59 -12.72 -5.55 -19.73
CA LEU A 59 -12.98 -5.93 -18.34
C LEU A 59 -13.37 -7.41 -18.20
N ASN A 60 -13.83 -8.03 -19.29
CA ASN A 60 -14.12 -9.47 -19.32
C ASN A 60 -12.85 -10.33 -19.23
N ASP A 61 -11.68 -9.75 -19.50
CA ASP A 61 -10.38 -10.42 -19.45
C ASP A 61 -9.82 -10.47 -18.02
N VAL A 62 -10.50 -9.84 -17.06
CA VAL A 62 -10.13 -9.83 -15.64
C VAL A 62 -10.61 -11.12 -14.99
N SER A 63 -9.67 -11.95 -14.55
CA SER A 63 -9.94 -13.22 -13.89
C SER A 63 -10.60 -13.02 -12.51
N PRO A 64 -11.27 -14.05 -11.96
CA PRO A 64 -11.84 -13.98 -10.61
C PRO A 64 -10.81 -13.64 -9.53
N LEU A 65 -9.56 -14.10 -9.66
CA LEU A 65 -8.47 -13.78 -8.74
C LEU A 65 -8.08 -12.30 -8.83
N GLU A 66 -7.97 -11.76 -10.04
CA GLU A 66 -7.66 -10.34 -10.25
C GLU A 66 -8.80 -9.45 -9.69
N TRP A 67 -10.06 -9.85 -9.84
CA TRP A 67 -11.19 -9.17 -9.19
C TRP A 67 -11.11 -9.17 -7.67
N ALA A 68 -10.65 -10.27 -7.05
CA ALA A 68 -10.41 -10.31 -5.61
C ALA A 68 -9.29 -9.34 -5.19
N ILE A 69 -8.19 -9.28 -5.96
CA ILE A 69 -7.08 -8.35 -5.73
C ILE A 69 -7.57 -6.89 -5.85
N ILE A 70 -8.37 -6.59 -6.87
CA ILE A 70 -9.00 -5.29 -7.09
C ILE A 70 -9.88 -4.91 -5.89
N ALA A 71 -10.74 -5.82 -5.43
CA ALA A 71 -11.65 -5.55 -4.32
C ALA A 71 -10.89 -5.24 -3.01
N VAL A 72 -9.90 -6.07 -2.66
CA VAL A 72 -9.07 -5.84 -1.46
C VAL A 72 -8.31 -4.51 -1.58
N SER A 73 -7.71 -4.25 -2.73
CA SER A 73 -6.95 -3.02 -2.96
C SER A 73 -7.85 -1.78 -2.89
N ALA A 74 -9.05 -1.83 -3.45
CA ALA A 74 -10.00 -0.71 -3.38
C ALA A 74 -10.42 -0.41 -1.93
N ILE A 75 -10.69 -1.45 -1.13
CA ILE A 75 -11.06 -1.31 0.29
C ILE A 75 -9.89 -0.72 1.09
N GLU A 76 -8.71 -1.32 0.97
CA GLU A 76 -7.50 -0.87 1.67
C GLU A 76 -7.08 0.54 1.28
N GLY A 77 -7.12 0.85 -0.03
CA GLY A 77 -6.79 2.18 -0.54
C GLY A 77 -7.74 3.25 -0.01
N THR A 78 -9.04 2.95 0.01
CA THR A 78 -10.07 3.86 0.55
C THR A 78 -9.91 4.06 2.05
N GLY A 79 -9.69 2.98 2.82
CA GLY A 79 -9.46 3.05 4.26
C GLY A 79 -8.25 3.91 4.62
N ASN A 80 -7.15 3.74 3.89
CA ASN A 80 -5.95 4.56 4.07
C ASN A 80 -6.19 6.03 3.68
N TYR A 81 -6.94 6.30 2.62
CA TYR A 81 -7.29 7.68 2.25
C TYR A 81 -8.14 8.37 3.32
N ILE A 82 -9.10 7.67 3.92
CA ILE A 82 -9.91 8.19 5.03
C ILE A 82 -9.00 8.55 6.22
N ASN A 83 -8.05 7.67 6.57
CA ASN A 83 -7.10 7.93 7.65
C ASN A 83 -6.19 9.13 7.35
N TYR A 84 -5.72 9.26 6.11
CA TYR A 84 -4.98 10.44 5.64
C TYR A 84 -5.78 11.73 5.85
N VAL A 85 -7.05 11.76 5.41
CA VAL A 85 -7.92 12.94 5.56
C VAL A 85 -8.15 13.26 7.04
N LYS A 86 -8.41 12.24 7.87
CA LYS A 86 -8.62 12.41 9.32
C LYS A 86 -7.39 13.02 10.00
N GLU A 87 -6.20 12.49 9.70
CA GLU A 87 -4.94 12.99 10.26
C GLU A 87 -4.61 14.40 9.75
N SER A 88 -4.90 14.69 8.49
CA SER A 88 -4.75 16.03 7.90
C SER A 88 -5.62 17.07 8.60
N LYS A 89 -6.88 16.74 8.90
CA LYS A 89 -7.80 17.62 9.64
C LYS A 89 -7.31 17.87 11.07
N LYS A 90 -6.97 16.81 11.81
CA LYS A 90 -6.43 16.90 13.18
C LYS A 90 -5.21 17.83 13.25
N ARG A 91 -4.32 17.78 12.26
CA ARG A 91 -3.13 18.65 12.18
C ARG A 91 -3.44 20.11 11.87
N LYS A 92 -4.48 20.38 11.08
CA LYS A 92 -4.95 21.75 10.84
C LYS A 92 -5.54 22.35 12.11
N GLU A 93 -6.31 21.56 12.86
CA GLU A 93 -6.91 21.98 14.14
C GLU A 93 -5.84 22.24 15.20
N ALA A 94 -4.81 21.38 15.32
CA ALA A 94 -3.72 21.57 16.28
C ALA A 94 -2.76 22.75 15.96
N ARG A 95 -2.88 23.36 14.78
CA ARG A 95 -2.09 24.53 14.36
C ARG A 95 -2.82 25.86 14.58
N ASN A 96 -4.12 25.84 14.87
CA ASN A 96 -4.95 27.00 15.17
C ASN A 96 -5.10 27.18 16.68
#